data_AF-A0AB73HBT8-F1
#
_entry.id   AF-A0AB73HBT8-F1
#
_cell.length_a   1.000
_cell.length_b   1.000
_cell.length_c   1.000
_cell.angle_alpha   90.00
_cell.angle_beta   90.00
_cell.angle_gamma   90.00
#
_symmetry.space_group_name_H-M   'P 1'
#
loop_
_entity.id
_entity.type
_entity.pdbx_description
1 polymer ?
#
loop_
_entity_poly.entity_id
_entity_poly.type
_entity_poly.pdbx_seq_one_letter_code
_entity_poly.pdbx_strand_id
1 'polypeptide(L)'
;MLKEIPVSYSSERIRKILKELVVLTYAEKESKEVVEKMQQFWFYFEVREGKIAGVYQSDIYRIIIKMFSRPAGHILICCIHELAHHVDFIIRNETKHDHTFYQVFHDLLISAMRINLITKEQLLAVDDTKDLENLQKRHGAIINWKVPELDQTKRNVWIKCRSSIDKKEYLKKAKYQYSWFEKAWFKEVPSQFVQVEIDYLKRFFQDKDFQVETIGTITFSVMYYVSLRNGKIHRETLKQRGYFYEAYDLGKFTWNKIIAATDWPEEKAALDKLIGLKARVLLR
;
A
#
# COMPACT_ATOMS: atom_id res chain seq x y z
N MET A 1 21.48 -6.00 -16.42
CA MET A 1 20.88 -4.66 -16.27
C MET A 1 19.57 -4.80 -15.52
N LEU A 2 19.56 -4.53 -14.22
CA LEU A 2 18.31 -4.45 -13.46
C LEU A 2 17.56 -3.23 -14.03
N LYS A 3 16.41 -3.45 -14.68
CA LYS A 3 15.52 -2.34 -15.05
C LYS A 3 15.24 -1.55 -13.78
N GLU A 4 15.51 -0.25 -13.78
CA GLU A 4 15.05 0.63 -12.71
C GLU A 4 13.53 0.47 -12.61
N ILE A 5 13.08 -0.02 -11.46
CA ILE A 5 11.65 -0.15 -11.20
C ILE A 5 11.20 1.23 -10.78
N PRO A 6 10.33 1.91 -11.55
CA PRO A 6 9.88 3.24 -11.18
C PRO A 6 9.19 3.16 -9.81
N VAL A 7 9.69 3.92 -8.84
CA VAL A 7 9.08 3.96 -7.50
C VAL A 7 8.01 5.04 -7.50
N SER A 8 6.81 4.72 -7.01
CA SER A 8 5.73 5.69 -6.87
C SER A 8 5.91 6.53 -5.61
N TYR A 9 5.39 7.75 -5.60
CA TYR A 9 5.36 8.54 -4.36
C TYR A 9 4.57 7.82 -3.26
N SER A 10 3.49 7.10 -3.59
CA SER A 10 2.76 6.29 -2.61
C SER A 10 3.66 5.23 -1.95
N SER A 11 4.55 4.60 -2.73
CA SER A 11 5.53 3.66 -2.22
C SER A 11 6.54 4.34 -1.29
N GLU A 12 7.10 5.48 -1.70
CA GLU A 12 8.07 6.23 -0.87
C GLU A 12 7.45 6.76 0.43
N ARG A 13 6.19 7.18 0.38
CA ARG A 13 5.43 7.56 1.57
C ARG A 13 5.35 6.40 2.57
N ILE A 14 4.94 5.21 2.13
CA ILE A 14 4.87 4.05 3.02
C ILE A 14 6.26 3.64 3.49
N ARG A 15 7.26 3.64 2.62
CA ARG A 15 8.66 3.37 2.99
C ARG A 15 9.16 4.30 4.10
N LYS A 16 8.84 5.59 4.02
CA LYS A 16 9.19 6.57 5.06
C LYS A 16 8.58 6.18 6.41
N ILE A 17 7.31 5.81 6.42
CA ILE A 17 6.60 5.36 7.64
C ILE A 17 7.21 4.08 8.19
N LEU A 18 7.55 3.10 7.34
CA LEU A 18 8.20 1.86 7.76
C LEU A 18 9.59 2.10 8.38
N LYS A 19 10.37 3.04 7.84
CA LYS A 19 11.65 3.45 8.43
C LYS A 19 11.47 4.13 9.78
N GLU A 20 10.43 4.92 9.94
CA GLU A 20 10.08 5.51 11.24
C GLU A 20 9.67 4.43 12.24
N LEU A 21 8.92 3.42 11.79
CA LEU A 21 8.50 2.30 12.62
C LEU A 21 9.71 1.54 13.18
N VAL A 22 10.72 1.27 12.35
CA VAL A 22 12.00 0.67 12.78
C VAL A 22 12.64 1.46 13.93
N VAL A 23 12.75 2.79 13.78
CA VAL A 23 13.34 3.65 14.82
C VAL A 23 12.50 3.61 16.10
N LEU A 24 11.19 3.74 15.98
CA LEU A 24 10.28 3.70 17.13
C LEU A 24 10.36 2.37 17.89
N THR A 25 10.60 1.26 17.19
CA THR A 25 10.64 -0.07 17.78
C THR A 25 12.00 -0.45 18.37
N TYR A 26 13.10 -0.01 17.74
CA TYR A 26 14.44 -0.57 18.02
C TYR A 26 15.50 0.45 18.47
N ALA A 27 15.25 1.77 18.42
CA ALA A 27 16.26 2.78 18.80
C ALA A 27 16.76 2.65 20.26
N GLU A 28 15.94 2.11 21.16
CA GLU A 28 16.30 1.86 22.56
C GLU A 28 16.75 0.42 22.82
N LYS A 29 16.62 -0.48 21.84
CA LYS A 29 16.90 -1.92 21.97
C LYS A 29 18.22 -2.33 21.32
N GLU A 30 18.65 -1.59 20.29
CA GLU A 30 19.75 -1.96 19.41
C GLU A 30 20.73 -0.80 19.24
N SER A 31 21.95 -1.10 18.75
CA SER A 31 22.91 -0.05 18.43
C SER A 31 22.43 0.83 17.28
N LYS A 32 22.92 2.07 17.23
CA LYS A 32 22.60 3.01 16.15
C LYS A 32 22.96 2.41 14.78
N GLU A 33 24.11 1.73 14.65
CA GLU A 33 24.49 1.13 13.37
C GLU A 33 23.53 0.01 12.94
N VAL A 34 23.02 -0.78 13.88
CA VAL A 34 22.05 -1.85 13.59
C VAL A 34 20.72 -1.25 13.13
N VAL A 35 20.23 -0.23 13.82
CA VAL A 35 18.98 0.47 13.45
C VAL A 35 19.11 1.13 12.08
N GLU A 36 20.25 1.77 11.79
CA GLU A 36 20.52 2.34 10.46
C GLU A 36 20.50 1.28 9.36
N LYS A 37 21.04 0.07 9.61
CA LYS A 37 20.95 -1.06 8.66
C LYS A 37 19.52 -1.54 8.47
N MET A 38 18.70 -1.60 9.53
CA MET A 38 17.27 -1.96 9.42
C MET A 38 16.46 -0.96 8.59
N GLN A 39 16.94 0.28 8.41
CA GLN A 39 16.33 1.27 7.53
C GLN A 39 16.81 1.20 6.07
N GLN A 40 17.76 0.31 5.75
CA GLN A 40 18.36 0.16 4.42
C GLN A 40 17.69 -0.96 3.62
N PHE A 41 16.52 -0.65 3.07
CA PHE A 41 15.80 -1.55 2.17
C PHE A 41 15.18 -0.79 0.99
N TRP A 42 15.03 -1.50 -0.13
CA TRP A 42 14.20 -1.10 -1.27
C TRP A 42 12.74 -1.44 -0.99
N PHE A 43 11.83 -0.57 -1.40
CA PHE A 43 10.40 -0.78 -1.20
C PHE A 43 9.63 -0.26 -2.42
N TYR A 44 8.77 -1.09 -2.99
CA TYR A 44 7.84 -0.63 -4.03
C TYR A 44 6.58 -1.48 -4.12
N PHE A 45 5.59 -0.90 -4.78
CA PHE A 45 4.33 -1.55 -5.10
C PHE A 45 4.40 -2.16 -6.49
N GLU A 46 3.97 -3.41 -6.61
CA GLU A 46 3.80 -4.11 -7.88
C GLU A 46 2.33 -4.45 -8.06
N VAL A 47 1.71 -3.97 -9.15
CA VAL A 47 0.34 -4.38 -9.47
C VAL A 47 0.32 -5.76 -10.05
N ARG A 48 0.02 -6.70 -9.14
CA ARG A 48 -0.19 -8.10 -9.42
C ARG A 48 -1.19 -8.63 -8.41
N GLU A 49 -2.12 -9.43 -8.91
CA GLU A 49 -3.10 -10.13 -8.10
C GLU A 49 -2.78 -11.64 -8.14
N GLY A 50 -2.94 -12.33 -7.01
CA GLY A 50 -2.52 -13.72 -6.90
C GLY A 50 -2.63 -14.26 -5.47
N LYS A 51 -1.73 -15.18 -5.13
CA LYS A 51 -1.68 -15.81 -3.79
C LYS A 51 -0.74 -15.12 -2.80
N ILE A 52 0.21 -14.33 -3.31
CA ILE A 52 1.29 -13.74 -2.52
C ILE A 52 1.07 -12.24 -2.50
N ALA A 53 0.71 -11.71 -1.32
CA ALA A 53 0.44 -10.29 -1.11
C ALA A 53 1.73 -9.46 -0.91
N GLY A 54 2.80 -10.07 -0.42
CA GLY A 54 4.07 -9.43 -0.15
C GLY A 54 5.24 -10.39 -0.36
N VAL A 55 6.42 -9.84 -0.63
CA VAL A 55 7.66 -10.64 -0.61
C VAL A 55 8.86 -9.78 -0.21
N TYR A 56 9.65 -10.31 0.70
CA TYR A 56 10.98 -9.87 1.04
C TYR A 56 12.05 -10.71 0.30
N GLN A 57 13.00 -10.04 -0.35
CA GLN A 57 14.15 -10.63 -1.02
C GLN A 57 15.41 -10.23 -0.24
N SER A 58 15.98 -11.17 0.51
CA SER A 58 17.08 -10.92 1.46
C SER A 58 18.43 -10.66 0.78
N ASP A 59 18.63 -11.16 -0.43
CA ASP A 59 19.86 -10.96 -1.24
C ASP A 59 20.10 -9.49 -1.60
N ILE A 60 19.02 -8.72 -1.74
CA ILE A 60 19.05 -7.33 -2.21
C ILE A 60 18.22 -6.39 -1.32
N TYR A 61 17.86 -6.82 -0.11
CA TYR A 61 17.07 -6.08 0.89
C TYR A 61 15.85 -5.39 0.29
N ARG A 62 14.98 -6.15 -0.36
CA ARG A 62 13.87 -5.59 -1.14
C ARG A 62 12.54 -6.13 -0.68
N ILE A 63 11.62 -5.21 -0.41
CA ILE A 63 10.23 -5.47 -0.08
C ILE A 63 9.36 -5.09 -1.28
N ILE A 64 8.49 -6.01 -1.68
CA ILE A 64 7.53 -5.83 -2.77
C ILE A 64 6.13 -6.11 -2.24
N ILE A 65 5.23 -5.15 -2.34
CA ILE A 65 3.83 -5.30 -1.92
C ILE A 65 2.92 -5.34 -3.15
N LYS A 66 1.94 -6.24 -3.10
CA LYS A 66 1.03 -6.64 -4.17
C LYS A 66 -0.41 -6.66 -3.63
N MET A 67 -1.35 -7.08 -4.47
CA MET A 67 -2.75 -7.32 -4.07
C MET A 67 -3.46 -6.10 -3.46
N PHE A 68 -3.61 -5.05 -4.26
CA PHE A 68 -4.26 -3.81 -3.83
C PHE A 68 -5.79 -3.86 -3.92
N SER A 69 -6.36 -5.01 -4.27
CA SER A 69 -7.80 -5.25 -4.12
C SER A 69 -8.25 -5.45 -2.68
N ARG A 70 -7.31 -5.56 -1.74
CA ARG A 70 -7.57 -5.77 -0.31
C ARG A 70 -7.82 -4.45 0.42
N PRO A 71 -8.49 -4.47 1.59
CA PRO A 71 -8.62 -3.29 2.44
C PRO A 71 -7.25 -2.69 2.80
N ALA A 72 -7.19 -1.37 2.98
CA ALA A 72 -5.93 -0.66 3.27
C ALA A 72 -5.20 -1.21 4.50
N GLY A 73 -5.93 -1.58 5.57
CA GLY A 73 -5.36 -2.22 6.76
C GLY A 73 -4.62 -3.52 6.43
N HIS A 74 -5.15 -4.36 5.55
CA HIS A 74 -4.52 -5.63 5.18
C HIS A 74 -3.23 -5.39 4.38
N ILE A 75 -3.22 -4.35 3.53
CA ILE A 75 -2.03 -3.94 2.78
C ILE A 75 -0.95 -3.42 3.73
N LEU A 76 -1.31 -2.57 4.70
CA LEU A 76 -0.37 -2.03 5.70
C LEU A 76 0.19 -3.13 6.60
N ILE A 77 -0.63 -4.09 7.04
CA ILE A 77 -0.17 -5.25 7.82
C ILE A 77 0.81 -6.10 7.01
N CYS A 78 0.53 -6.32 5.71
CA CYS A 78 1.47 -6.98 4.83
C CYS A 78 2.79 -6.20 4.69
N CYS A 79 2.76 -4.87 4.61
CA CYS A 79 3.97 -4.05 4.63
C CYS A 79 4.80 -4.27 5.91
N ILE A 80 4.12 -4.37 7.06
CA ILE A 80 4.76 -4.62 8.36
C ILE A 80 5.31 -6.06 8.45
N HIS A 81 4.61 -7.05 7.90
CA HIS A 81 5.08 -8.44 7.83
C HIS A 81 6.38 -8.55 7.02
N GLU A 82 6.42 -7.96 5.82
CA GLU A 82 7.64 -7.98 5.00
C GLU A 82 8.78 -7.14 5.62
N LEU A 83 8.44 -6.06 6.34
CA LEU A 83 9.41 -5.32 7.15
C LEU A 83 9.97 -6.19 8.28
N ALA A 84 9.13 -7.01 8.93
CA ALA A 84 9.56 -7.92 9.99
C ALA A 84 10.58 -8.93 9.44
N HIS A 85 10.35 -9.48 8.24
CA HIS A 85 11.33 -10.34 7.57
C HIS A 85 12.67 -9.62 7.33
N HIS A 86 12.64 -8.35 6.93
CA HIS A 86 13.85 -7.56 6.76
C HIS A 86 14.60 -7.34 8.08
N VAL A 87 13.90 -6.85 9.11
CA VAL A 87 14.49 -6.58 10.44
C VAL A 87 15.07 -7.85 11.05
N ASP A 88 14.32 -8.95 11.00
CA ASP A 88 14.74 -10.27 11.47
C ASP A 88 15.99 -10.77 10.74
N PHE A 89 16.05 -10.58 9.42
CA PHE A 89 17.24 -10.88 8.63
C PHE A 89 18.45 -10.01 9.02
N ILE A 90 18.26 -8.72 9.32
CA ILE A 90 19.38 -7.87 9.78
C ILE A 90 19.93 -8.33 11.13
N ILE A 91 19.06 -8.82 12.02
CA ILE A 91 19.47 -9.29 13.35
C ILE A 91 20.14 -10.67 13.26
N ARG A 92 19.57 -11.60 12.51
CA ARG A 92 19.97 -13.02 12.53
C ARG A 92 20.74 -13.51 11.31
N ASN A 93 20.80 -12.70 10.25
CA ASN A 93 21.25 -13.09 8.92
C ASN A 93 20.45 -14.26 8.29
N GLU A 94 19.25 -14.52 8.81
CA GLU A 94 18.24 -15.43 8.26
C GLU A 94 16.83 -14.93 8.65
N THR A 95 15.81 -15.37 7.93
CA THR A 95 14.42 -15.13 8.34
C THR A 95 13.50 -16.27 7.90
N LYS A 96 12.60 -16.68 8.80
CA LYS A 96 11.64 -17.79 8.68
C LYS A 96 10.45 -17.51 9.59
N HIS A 97 9.29 -18.14 9.37
CA HIS A 97 8.11 -18.01 10.25
C HIS A 97 8.26 -18.79 11.58
N ASP A 98 9.31 -18.47 12.36
CA ASP A 98 9.64 -19.06 13.66
C ASP A 98 9.30 -18.14 14.83
N HIS A 99 9.66 -18.53 16.05
CA HIS A 99 9.35 -17.74 17.24
C HIS A 99 9.94 -16.33 17.19
N THR A 100 11.19 -16.22 16.74
CA THR A 100 11.92 -14.95 16.73
C THR A 100 11.33 -13.99 15.71
N PHE A 101 10.95 -14.49 14.53
CA PHE A 101 10.21 -13.68 13.56
C PHE A 101 8.91 -13.14 14.14
N TYR A 102 8.10 -13.98 14.82
CA TYR A 102 6.84 -13.50 15.41
C TYR A 102 7.06 -12.56 16.60
N GLN A 103 8.22 -12.54 17.23
CA GLN A 103 8.59 -11.50 18.19
C GLN A 103 8.85 -10.17 17.48
N VAL A 104 9.68 -10.19 16.43
CA VAL A 104 9.97 -9.01 15.60
C VAL A 104 8.68 -8.43 15.00
N PHE A 105 7.83 -9.28 14.43
CA PHE A 105 6.57 -8.87 13.83
C PHE A 105 5.62 -8.26 14.86
N HIS A 106 5.47 -8.88 16.04
CA HIS A 106 4.66 -8.34 17.13
C HIS A 106 5.16 -6.96 17.59
N ASP A 107 6.46 -6.79 17.81
CA ASP A 107 7.03 -5.51 18.27
C ASP A 107 6.79 -4.36 17.29
N LEU A 108 6.90 -4.64 15.98
CA LEU A 108 6.56 -3.71 14.92
C LEU A 108 5.05 -3.44 14.87
N LEU A 109 4.19 -4.45 15.03
CA LEU A 109 2.73 -4.28 15.07
C LEU A 109 2.31 -3.40 16.26
N ILE A 110 2.86 -3.63 17.46
CA ILE A 110 2.60 -2.78 18.63
C ILE A 110 2.99 -1.35 18.30
N SER A 111 4.19 -1.12 17.76
CA SER A 111 4.66 0.22 17.40
C SER A 111 3.79 0.88 16.32
N ALA A 112 3.26 0.10 15.38
CA ALA A 112 2.35 0.58 14.34
C ALA A 112 0.99 0.99 14.93
N MET A 113 0.49 0.24 15.92
CA MET A 113 -0.71 0.60 16.69
C MET A 113 -0.48 1.86 17.55
N ARG A 114 0.71 2.01 18.16
CA ARG A 114 1.06 3.23 18.94
C ARG A 114 0.98 4.50 18.11
N ILE A 115 1.31 4.41 16.82
CA ILE A 115 1.22 5.53 15.87
C ILE A 115 -0.10 5.56 15.09
N ASN A 116 -1.10 4.77 15.49
CA ASN A 116 -2.40 4.63 14.82
C ASN A 116 -2.31 4.24 13.33
N LEU A 117 -1.20 3.67 12.85
CA LEU A 117 -1.07 3.24 11.45
C LEU A 117 -2.02 2.08 11.15
N ILE A 118 -2.21 1.19 12.13
CA ILE A 118 -3.16 0.08 12.08
C ILE A 118 -3.88 -0.04 13.43
N THR A 119 -5.04 -0.70 13.41
CA THR A 119 -5.83 -1.02 14.60
C THR A 119 -5.84 -2.52 14.87
N LYS A 120 -6.25 -2.92 16.08
CA LYS A 120 -6.43 -4.34 16.42
C LYS A 120 -7.54 -4.98 15.57
N GLU A 121 -8.60 -4.22 15.29
CA GLU A 121 -9.73 -4.64 14.46
C GLU A 121 -9.27 -4.92 13.03
N GLN A 122 -8.43 -4.04 12.47
CA GLN A 122 -7.83 -4.29 11.15
C GLN A 122 -6.92 -5.51 11.15
N LEU A 123 -6.19 -5.77 12.24
CA LEU A 123 -5.36 -6.98 12.36
C LEU A 123 -6.21 -8.25 12.42
N LEU A 124 -7.26 -8.25 13.24
CA LEU A 124 -8.20 -9.37 13.37
C LEU A 124 -9.01 -9.63 12.09
N ALA A 125 -9.18 -8.63 11.22
CA ALA A 125 -9.92 -8.77 9.97
C ALA A 125 -9.10 -9.39 8.82
N VAL A 126 -7.77 -9.57 8.98
CA VAL A 126 -6.92 -10.12 7.92
C VAL A 126 -7.27 -11.58 7.63
N ASP A 127 -7.41 -11.92 6.34
CA ASP A 127 -7.80 -13.26 5.89
C ASP A 127 -6.73 -14.35 6.11
N ASP A 128 -5.51 -13.96 6.50
CA ASP A 128 -4.41 -14.89 6.79
C ASP A 128 -4.53 -15.42 8.21
N THR A 129 -5.22 -16.55 8.34
CA THR A 129 -5.48 -17.16 9.64
C THR A 129 -4.21 -17.67 10.31
N LYS A 130 -3.17 -18.03 9.55
CA LYS A 130 -1.99 -18.71 10.10
C LYS A 130 -1.06 -17.74 10.83
N ASP A 131 -0.85 -16.55 10.29
CA ASP A 131 -0.08 -15.51 10.98
C ASP A 131 -0.78 -15.08 12.27
N LEU A 132 -2.11 -14.88 12.20
CA LEU A 132 -2.91 -14.51 13.37
C LEU A 132 -2.89 -15.58 14.46
N GLU A 133 -3.05 -16.85 14.09
CA GLU A 133 -2.94 -17.98 15.02
C GLU A 133 -1.57 -18.01 15.71
N ASN A 134 -0.48 -17.83 14.96
CA ASN A 134 0.87 -17.85 15.52
C ASN A 134 1.16 -16.66 16.42
N LEU A 135 0.69 -15.46 16.05
CA LEU A 135 0.78 -14.27 16.90
C LEU A 135 0.05 -14.50 18.22
N GLN A 136 -1.19 -14.99 18.17
CA GLN A 136 -1.99 -15.20 19.38
C GLN A 136 -1.46 -16.34 20.25
N LYS A 137 -0.94 -17.41 19.65
CA LYS A 137 -0.29 -18.50 20.38
C LYS A 137 0.90 -18.03 21.19
N ARG A 138 1.62 -17.01 20.72
CA ARG A 138 2.88 -16.52 21.32
C ARG A 138 2.68 -15.33 22.25
N HIS A 139 1.76 -14.43 21.91
CA HIS A 139 1.59 -13.13 22.57
C HIS A 139 0.22 -12.97 23.23
N GLY A 140 -0.60 -14.02 23.24
CA GLY A 140 -1.97 -13.98 23.74
C GLY A 140 -2.94 -13.29 22.76
N ALA A 141 -4.21 -13.23 23.13
CA ALA A 141 -5.26 -12.67 22.28
C ALA A 141 -4.98 -11.20 21.91
N ILE A 142 -5.10 -10.85 20.63
CA ILE A 142 -4.78 -9.52 20.09
C ILE A 142 -5.55 -8.40 20.81
N ILE A 143 -6.81 -8.65 21.15
CA ILE A 143 -7.65 -7.69 21.88
C ILE A 143 -7.02 -7.25 23.22
N ASN A 144 -6.25 -8.14 23.86
CA ASN A 144 -5.62 -7.91 25.16
C ASN A 144 -4.21 -7.31 25.07
N TRP A 145 -3.65 -7.13 23.87
CA TRP A 145 -2.31 -6.55 23.73
C TRP A 145 -2.27 -5.13 24.28
N LYS A 146 -1.24 -4.81 25.07
CA LYS A 146 -1.05 -3.47 25.61
C LYS A 146 -0.33 -2.61 24.58
N VAL A 147 -0.98 -1.53 24.16
CA VAL A 147 -0.42 -0.55 23.22
C VAL A 147 -0.17 0.74 24.00
N PRO A 148 1.10 1.12 24.26
CA PRO A 148 1.41 2.37 24.96
C PRO A 148 0.94 3.59 24.16
N GLU A 149 0.42 4.61 24.84
CA GLU A 149 0.05 5.86 24.19
C GLU A 149 1.28 6.59 23.63
N LEU A 150 1.07 7.35 22.55
CA LEU A 150 2.06 8.24 21.97
C LEU A 150 1.35 9.53 21.57
N ASP A 151 1.91 10.68 21.93
CA ASP A 151 1.40 11.97 21.47
C ASP A 151 1.62 12.12 19.96
N GLN A 152 0.52 12.22 19.21
CA GLN A 152 0.53 12.34 17.74
C GLN A 152 0.30 13.77 17.25
N THR A 153 0.10 14.74 18.14
CA THR A 153 -0.32 16.11 17.78
C THR A 153 0.66 16.87 16.88
N LYS A 154 1.93 16.42 16.84
CA LYS A 154 2.99 17.06 16.04
C LYS A 154 3.36 16.31 14.75
N ARG A 155 2.67 15.20 14.41
CA ARG A 155 2.97 14.45 13.18
C ARG A 155 2.62 15.26 11.94
N ASN A 156 3.36 15.07 10.87
CA ASN A 156 2.97 15.59 9.56
C ASN A 156 1.73 14.85 9.04
N VAL A 157 0.98 15.51 8.18
CA VAL A 157 -0.13 14.92 7.43
C VAL A 157 0.21 14.92 5.94
N TRP A 158 -0.55 14.15 5.17
CA TRP A 158 -0.47 14.18 3.71
C TRP A 158 -1.75 14.78 3.13
N ILE A 159 -1.59 15.73 2.22
CA ILE A 159 -2.71 16.20 1.40
C ILE A 159 -2.68 15.44 0.08
N LYS A 160 -3.70 14.63 -0.16
CA LYS A 160 -3.89 13.88 -1.39
C LYS A 160 -4.91 14.61 -2.27
N CYS A 161 -4.50 15.02 -3.45
CA CYS A 161 -5.35 15.75 -4.40
C CYS A 161 -5.47 14.97 -5.72
N ARG A 162 -6.70 14.81 -6.19
CA ARG A 162 -6.99 14.32 -7.54
C ARG A 162 -7.26 15.54 -8.42
N SER A 163 -6.54 15.65 -9.52
CA SER A 163 -6.61 16.81 -10.40
C SER A 163 -6.88 16.37 -11.83
N SER A 164 -7.69 17.15 -12.55
CA SER A 164 -7.72 17.13 -14.00
C SER A 164 -6.37 17.60 -14.57
N ILE A 165 -6.15 17.31 -15.85
CA ILE A 165 -4.91 17.66 -16.56
C ILE A 165 -4.63 19.18 -16.47
N ASP A 166 -5.67 20.01 -16.55
CA ASP A 166 -5.54 21.46 -16.63
C ASP A 166 -5.11 22.12 -15.32
N LYS A 167 -5.34 21.47 -14.17
CA LYS A 167 -5.01 22.02 -12.85
C LYS A 167 -3.69 21.50 -12.27
N LYS A 168 -3.01 20.56 -12.96
CA LYS A 168 -1.79 19.90 -12.45
C LYS A 168 -0.62 20.87 -12.23
N GLU A 169 -0.55 21.96 -13.01
CA GLU A 169 0.55 22.93 -12.91
C GLU A 169 0.51 23.73 -11.60
N TYR A 170 -0.67 23.96 -11.01
CA TYR A 170 -0.79 24.57 -9.68
C TYR A 170 -0.21 23.67 -8.58
N LEU A 171 -0.42 22.36 -8.69
CA LEU A 171 0.10 21.36 -7.75
C LEU A 171 1.62 21.24 -7.87
N LYS A 172 2.17 21.22 -9.09
CA LYS A 172 3.62 21.24 -9.32
C LYS A 172 4.28 22.49 -8.72
N LYS A 173 3.71 23.68 -8.98
CA LYS A 173 4.21 24.95 -8.41
C LYS A 173 4.19 24.93 -6.88
N ALA A 174 3.17 24.32 -6.28
CA ALA A 174 3.05 24.12 -4.84
C ALA A 174 3.90 22.94 -4.28
N LYS A 175 4.75 22.33 -5.11
CA LYS A 175 5.66 21.21 -4.77
C LYS A 175 4.95 19.92 -4.38
N TYR A 176 3.73 19.68 -4.87
CA TYR A 176 3.13 18.36 -4.79
C TYR A 176 3.90 17.38 -5.69
N GLN A 177 3.96 16.13 -5.26
CA GLN A 177 4.58 15.04 -5.99
C GLN A 177 3.50 14.11 -6.53
N TYR A 178 3.61 13.74 -7.81
CA TYR A 178 2.65 12.86 -8.44
C TYR A 178 2.97 11.40 -8.13
N SER A 179 1.99 10.66 -7.63
CA SER A 179 2.04 9.21 -7.56
C SER A 179 1.36 8.61 -8.79
N TRP A 180 2.14 8.00 -9.68
CA TRP A 180 1.60 7.25 -10.82
C TRP A 180 0.77 6.05 -10.40
N PHE A 181 1.00 5.53 -9.19
CA PHE A 181 0.33 4.35 -8.65
C PHE A 181 -1.14 4.61 -8.27
N GLU A 182 -1.41 5.72 -7.58
CA GLU A 182 -2.78 6.14 -7.21
C GLU A 182 -3.36 7.20 -8.16
N LYS A 183 -2.58 7.65 -9.14
CA LYS A 183 -2.91 8.76 -10.04
C LYS A 183 -3.34 10.02 -9.29
N ALA A 184 -2.65 10.31 -8.21
CA ALA A 184 -2.96 11.42 -7.32
C ALA A 184 -1.68 12.18 -6.96
N TRP A 185 -1.86 13.46 -6.63
CA TRP A 185 -0.81 14.35 -6.17
C TRP A 185 -0.79 14.36 -4.65
N PHE A 186 0.41 14.37 -4.09
CA PHE A 186 0.60 14.34 -2.66
C PHE A 186 1.56 15.43 -2.21
N LYS A 187 1.29 15.99 -1.04
CA LYS A 187 2.24 16.84 -0.33
C LYS A 187 2.19 16.50 1.14
N GLU A 188 3.37 16.26 1.72
CA GLU A 188 3.52 16.14 3.16
C GLU A 188 3.58 17.56 3.75
N VAL A 189 2.78 17.81 4.78
CA VAL A 189 2.62 19.13 5.40
C VAL A 189 2.69 18.97 6.91
N PRO A 190 3.51 19.77 7.62
CA PRO A 190 3.47 19.81 9.08
C PRO A 190 2.09 20.21 9.57
N SER A 191 1.58 19.55 10.62
CA SER A 191 0.20 19.74 11.12
C SER A 191 -0.18 21.22 11.35
N GLN A 192 0.75 22.03 11.84
CA GLN A 192 0.55 23.46 12.08
C GLN A 192 0.31 24.31 10.81
N PHE A 193 0.69 23.81 9.62
CA PHE A 193 0.54 24.52 8.34
C PHE A 193 -0.56 23.96 7.44
N VAL A 194 -1.32 22.97 7.92
CA VAL A 194 -2.36 22.30 7.13
C VAL A 194 -3.43 23.26 6.65
N GLN A 195 -3.91 24.15 7.52
CA GLN A 195 -4.96 25.10 7.15
C GLN A 195 -4.50 26.07 6.06
N VAL A 196 -3.25 26.53 6.13
CA VAL A 196 -2.66 27.41 5.10
C VAL A 196 -2.64 26.72 3.74
N GLU A 197 -2.29 25.44 3.70
CA GLU A 197 -2.27 24.66 2.46
C GLU A 197 -3.69 24.39 1.93
N ILE A 198 -4.66 24.11 2.81
CA ILE A 198 -6.09 23.97 2.44
C ILE A 198 -6.61 25.27 1.82
N ASP A 199 -6.32 26.42 2.44
CA ASP A 199 -6.76 27.73 1.94
C ASP A 199 -6.14 28.08 0.58
N TYR A 200 -4.92 27.59 0.31
CA TYR A 200 -4.32 27.67 -1.03
C TYR A 200 -5.08 26.79 -2.04
N LEU A 201 -5.36 25.53 -1.70
CA LEU A 201 -6.05 24.59 -2.60
C LEU A 201 -7.46 25.06 -2.95
N LYS A 202 -8.21 25.58 -1.98
CA LYS A 202 -9.58 26.08 -2.18
C LYS A 202 -9.71 27.19 -3.22
N ARG A 203 -8.60 27.85 -3.61
CA ARG A 203 -8.58 28.84 -4.70
C ARG A 203 -8.75 28.21 -6.08
N PHE A 204 -8.42 26.93 -6.24
CA PHE A 204 -8.36 26.24 -7.53
C PHE A 204 -9.16 24.92 -7.56
N PHE A 205 -9.44 24.33 -6.39
CA PHE A 205 -10.02 23.01 -6.23
C PHE A 205 -11.26 23.05 -5.35
N GLN A 206 -12.19 22.12 -5.58
CA GLN A 206 -13.34 21.89 -4.70
C GLN A 206 -12.94 20.97 -3.54
N ASP A 207 -13.70 20.99 -2.45
CA ASP A 207 -13.42 20.15 -1.28
C ASP A 207 -13.38 18.64 -1.61
N LYS A 208 -14.13 18.19 -2.62
CA LYS A 208 -14.10 16.79 -3.09
C LYS A 208 -12.82 16.40 -3.86
N ASP A 209 -12.05 17.38 -4.32
CA ASP A 209 -10.87 17.17 -5.17
C ASP A 209 -9.62 16.87 -4.32
N PHE A 210 -9.65 17.08 -3.01
CA PHE A 210 -8.54 16.80 -2.10
C PHE A 210 -9.00 16.26 -0.75
N GLN A 211 -8.13 15.50 -0.10
CA GLN A 211 -8.33 14.96 1.23
C GLN A 211 -7.08 15.11 2.07
N VAL A 212 -7.26 15.43 3.34
CA VAL A 212 -6.18 15.43 4.34
C VAL A 212 -6.15 14.05 4.96
N GLU A 213 -5.01 13.38 4.83
CA GLU A 213 -4.76 12.05 5.40
C GLU A 213 -3.77 12.18 6.55
N THR A 214 -4.18 11.72 7.74
CA THR A 214 -3.26 11.41 8.83
C THR A 214 -2.74 9.98 8.66
N ILE A 215 -1.77 9.59 9.47
CA ILE A 215 -1.21 8.24 9.45
C ILE A 215 -2.29 7.14 9.65
N GLY A 216 -3.31 7.40 10.46
CA GLY A 216 -4.38 6.45 10.73
C GLY A 216 -5.53 6.45 9.72
N THR A 217 -5.52 7.38 8.77
CA THR A 217 -6.54 7.46 7.71
C THR A 217 -5.97 7.14 6.33
N ILE A 218 -4.80 6.49 6.27
CA ILE A 218 -4.17 6.13 5.00
C ILE A 218 -5.08 5.17 4.24
N THR A 219 -5.38 5.54 2.99
CA THR A 219 -6.13 4.70 2.05
C THR A 219 -5.34 4.56 0.75
N PHE A 220 -5.58 3.46 0.03
CA PHE A 220 -5.02 3.25 -1.29
C PHE A 220 -6.12 3.37 -2.33
N SER A 221 -5.98 4.34 -3.23
CA SER A 221 -6.91 4.55 -4.34
C SER A 221 -6.30 4.08 -5.65
N VAL A 222 -6.21 2.76 -5.82
CA VAL A 222 -5.56 2.16 -7.00
C VAL A 222 -6.62 1.84 -8.06
N MET A 223 -6.37 2.27 -9.30
CA MET A 223 -7.23 1.98 -10.45
C MET A 223 -6.57 0.94 -11.34
N TYR A 224 -7.20 -0.22 -11.51
CA TYR A 224 -6.72 -1.27 -12.38
C TYR A 224 -7.24 -1.11 -13.80
N TYR A 225 -6.34 -1.35 -14.75
CA TYR A 225 -6.70 -1.62 -16.14
C TYR A 225 -6.84 -3.13 -16.31
N VAL A 226 -8.08 -3.59 -16.40
CA VAL A 226 -8.40 -4.98 -16.70
C VAL A 226 -8.35 -5.16 -18.21
N SER A 227 -7.51 -6.07 -18.67
CA SER A 227 -7.35 -6.40 -20.09
C SER A 227 -7.65 -7.88 -20.32
N LEU A 228 -8.57 -8.16 -21.23
CA LEU A 228 -9.06 -9.50 -21.53
C LEU A 228 -8.66 -9.90 -22.94
N ARG A 229 -8.09 -11.10 -23.07
CA ARG A 229 -7.92 -11.76 -24.38
C ARG A 229 -9.02 -12.79 -24.60
N ASN A 230 -9.21 -13.16 -25.87
CA ASN A 230 -10.19 -14.16 -26.32
C ASN A 230 -11.67 -13.80 -26.07
N GLY A 231 -11.98 -12.50 -25.92
CA GLY A 231 -13.34 -12.04 -25.63
C GLY A 231 -14.31 -12.00 -26.81
N LYS A 232 -13.91 -12.45 -28.01
CA LYS A 232 -14.75 -12.34 -29.23
C LYS A 232 -16.11 -13.03 -29.06
N ILE A 233 -16.13 -14.22 -28.46
CA ILE A 233 -17.36 -14.98 -28.22
C ILE A 233 -18.27 -14.35 -27.15
N HIS A 234 -17.70 -13.51 -26.27
CA HIS A 234 -18.41 -12.86 -25.15
C HIS A 234 -18.67 -11.37 -25.42
N ARG A 235 -18.59 -10.92 -26.68
CA ARG A 235 -18.60 -9.51 -27.08
C ARG A 235 -19.72 -8.69 -26.44
N GLU A 236 -20.96 -9.15 -26.56
CA GLU A 236 -22.12 -8.38 -26.08
C GLU A 236 -22.15 -8.32 -24.54
N THR A 237 -21.85 -9.43 -23.86
CA THR A 237 -21.68 -9.46 -22.41
C THR A 237 -20.58 -8.50 -21.94
N LEU A 238 -19.43 -8.48 -22.62
CA LEU A 238 -18.32 -7.60 -22.27
C LEU A 238 -18.68 -6.12 -22.45
N LYS A 239 -19.39 -5.75 -23.53
CA LYS A 239 -19.90 -4.38 -23.71
C LYS A 239 -20.87 -3.97 -22.61
N GLN A 240 -21.83 -4.84 -22.27
CA GLN A 240 -22.81 -4.58 -21.20
C GLN A 240 -22.12 -4.36 -19.85
N ARG A 241 -21.00 -5.04 -19.61
CA ARG A 241 -20.16 -4.88 -18.42
C ARG A 241 -19.21 -3.67 -18.48
N GLY A 242 -19.24 -2.87 -19.53
CA GLY A 242 -18.43 -1.65 -19.68
C GLY A 242 -17.01 -1.89 -20.20
N TYR A 243 -16.76 -3.01 -20.89
CA TYR A 243 -15.49 -3.20 -21.60
C TYR A 243 -15.54 -2.58 -22.98
N PHE A 244 -14.41 -1.98 -23.37
CA PHE A 244 -14.20 -1.39 -24.67
C PHE A 244 -13.15 -2.19 -25.45
N TYR A 245 -13.41 -2.42 -26.73
CA TYR A 245 -12.49 -3.15 -27.58
C TYR A 245 -11.29 -2.26 -27.96
N GLU A 246 -10.08 -2.77 -27.74
CA GLU A 246 -8.80 -2.13 -28.02
C GLU A 246 -8.61 -0.73 -27.40
N ALA A 247 -9.34 -0.44 -26.32
CA ALA A 247 -9.21 0.83 -25.61
C ALA A 247 -7.93 0.92 -24.76
N TYR A 248 -7.53 2.16 -24.43
CA TYR A 248 -6.44 2.47 -23.50
C TYR A 248 -5.05 1.92 -23.91
N ASP A 249 -4.84 1.66 -25.21
CA ASP A 249 -3.57 1.19 -25.79
C ASP A 249 -2.94 -0.03 -25.09
N LEU A 250 -3.77 -0.93 -24.54
CA LEU A 250 -3.28 -2.13 -23.83
C LEU A 250 -2.91 -3.28 -24.78
N GLY A 251 -2.94 -3.03 -26.08
CA GLY A 251 -2.60 -3.98 -27.14
C GLY A 251 -3.81 -4.39 -27.99
N LYS A 252 -3.50 -4.93 -29.17
CA LYS A 252 -4.50 -5.37 -30.15
C LYS A 252 -5.26 -6.60 -29.66
N PHE A 253 -6.49 -6.76 -30.14
CA PHE A 253 -7.36 -7.89 -29.86
C PHE A 253 -7.68 -8.09 -28.37
N THR A 254 -7.82 -6.99 -27.63
CA THR A 254 -8.14 -7.01 -26.19
C THR A 254 -9.42 -6.25 -25.88
N TRP A 255 -10.14 -6.70 -24.85
CA TRP A 255 -11.26 -5.98 -24.25
C TRP A 255 -10.79 -5.37 -22.94
N ASN A 256 -10.97 -4.06 -22.77
CA ASN A 256 -10.34 -3.33 -21.68
C ASN A 256 -11.36 -2.51 -20.87
N LYS A 257 -11.18 -2.50 -19.54
CA LYS A 257 -12.02 -1.75 -18.59
C LYS A 257 -11.13 -1.19 -17.47
N ILE A 258 -11.51 -0.03 -16.93
CA ILE A 258 -10.87 0.54 -15.75
C ILE A 258 -11.81 0.30 -14.56
N ILE A 259 -11.28 -0.19 -13.46
CA ILE A 259 -12.02 -0.42 -12.21
C ILE A 259 -11.20 0.03 -11.00
N ALA A 260 -11.83 0.28 -9.85
CA ALA A 260 -11.08 0.36 -8.61
C ALA A 260 -10.50 -1.02 -8.28
N ALA A 261 -9.30 -1.07 -7.71
CA ALA A 261 -8.67 -2.33 -7.36
C ALA A 261 -9.54 -3.16 -6.42
N THR A 262 -10.27 -2.52 -5.50
CA THR A 262 -11.23 -3.15 -4.57
C THR A 262 -12.37 -3.89 -5.27
N ASP A 263 -12.71 -3.51 -6.51
CA ASP A 263 -13.79 -4.14 -7.28
C ASP A 263 -13.29 -5.36 -8.07
N TRP A 264 -11.97 -5.59 -8.07
CA TRP A 264 -11.35 -6.71 -8.79
C TRP A 264 -11.88 -8.09 -8.40
N PRO A 265 -12.12 -8.43 -7.11
CA PRO A 265 -12.60 -9.76 -6.75
C PRO A 265 -13.96 -10.07 -7.36
N GLU A 266 -14.88 -9.11 -7.32
CA GLU A 266 -16.22 -9.26 -7.91
C GLU A 266 -16.14 -9.33 -9.44
N GLU A 267 -15.39 -8.41 -10.06
CA GLU A 267 -15.22 -8.39 -11.52
C GLU A 267 -14.57 -9.69 -12.01
N LYS A 268 -13.53 -10.17 -11.32
CA LYS A 268 -12.87 -11.44 -11.64
C LYS A 268 -13.84 -12.62 -11.51
N ALA A 269 -14.63 -12.70 -10.44
CA ALA A 269 -15.61 -13.76 -10.26
C ALA A 269 -16.67 -13.78 -11.38
N ALA A 270 -17.06 -12.61 -11.90
CA ALA A 270 -17.95 -12.53 -13.05
C ALA A 270 -17.26 -12.99 -14.35
N LEU A 271 -16.00 -12.61 -14.55
CA LEU A 271 -15.22 -13.01 -15.72
C LEU A 271 -14.88 -14.50 -15.74
N ASP A 272 -14.63 -15.12 -14.58
CA ASP A 272 -14.31 -16.55 -14.47
C ASP A 272 -15.48 -17.44 -14.94
N LYS A 273 -16.71 -16.92 -14.96
CA LYS A 273 -17.89 -17.62 -15.54
C LYS A 273 -17.87 -17.68 -17.07
N LEU A 274 -17.04 -16.85 -17.71
CA LEU A 274 -16.93 -16.76 -19.17
C LEU A 274 -15.76 -17.62 -19.64
N ILE A 275 -16.10 -18.82 -20.13
CA ILE A 275 -15.10 -19.83 -20.54
C ILE A 275 -14.13 -19.25 -21.59
N GLY A 276 -12.84 -19.54 -21.41
CA GLY A 276 -11.78 -19.22 -22.36
C GLY A 276 -11.20 -17.79 -22.26
N LEU A 277 -11.75 -16.94 -21.39
CA LEU A 277 -11.16 -15.62 -21.13
C LEU A 277 -9.86 -15.72 -20.36
N LYS A 278 -8.91 -14.85 -20.71
CA LYS A 278 -7.69 -14.63 -19.95
C LYS A 278 -7.63 -13.18 -19.53
N ALA A 279 -7.80 -12.93 -18.24
CA ALA A 279 -7.74 -11.61 -17.65
C ALA A 279 -6.34 -11.31 -17.11
N ARG A 280 -5.92 -10.04 -17.25
CA ARG A 280 -4.74 -9.48 -16.58
C ARG A 280 -5.09 -8.10 -16.04
N VAL A 281 -4.48 -7.73 -14.91
CA VAL A 281 -4.54 -6.38 -14.33
C VAL A 281 -3.24 -5.64 -14.60
N LEU A 282 -3.33 -4.35 -14.87
CA LEU A 282 -2.20 -3.47 -15.20
C LEU A 282 -2.38 -2.10 -14.51
N LEU A 283 -1.29 -1.35 -14.39
CA LEU A 283 -1.28 0.10 -14.15
C LEU A 283 -0.81 0.85 -15.39
N ARG A 284 -1.37 2.04 -15.62
CA ARG A 284 -0.97 2.97 -16.68
C ARG A 284 -0.92 4.38 -16.14
#